data_AF-A0A2A4CS72-F1
#
_entry.id   AF-A0A2A4CS72-F1
#
_cell.length_a   1.000
_cell.length_b   1.000
_cell.length_c   1.000
_cell.angle_alpha   90.00
_cell.angle_beta   90.00
_cell.angle_gamma   90.00
#
_symmetry.space_group_name_H-M   'P 1'
#
loop_
_entity.id
_entity.type
_entity.pdbx_description
1 polymer ?
#
loop_
_entity_poly.entity_id
_entity_poly.type
_entity_poly.pdbx_seq_one_letter_code
_entity_poly.pdbx_strand_id
1 'polypeptide(L)'
;MLLAGAPLLAACKPQNEGPEDIRWGRETCAICGMIISDPHYAAEIRGGTDKHLSKFDDIGDAIIWLEAQDWKDDPAIEFWVRDYDTGTKWLDARKVFYRGGMVTPMDYGFAAVELPASDTVGYDDMRIAVIKHGLTLGCLQGAEYEQYR
;
A
#
# COMPACT_ATOMS: atom_id res chain seq x y z
N MET A 1 -10.46 -54.58 4.70
CA MET A 1 -9.72 -53.39 5.18
C MET A 1 -9.78 -52.34 4.08
N LEU A 2 -10.74 -51.41 4.13
CA LEU A 2 -10.70 -50.22 3.28
C LEU A 2 -10.07 -49.10 4.12
N LEU A 3 -8.88 -48.67 3.72
CA LEU A 3 -8.20 -47.50 4.28
C LEU A 3 -8.95 -46.24 3.83
N ALA A 4 -9.64 -45.59 4.75
CA ALA A 4 -10.15 -44.23 4.56
C ALA A 4 -8.95 -43.27 4.52
N GLY A 5 -8.62 -42.76 3.35
CA GLY A 5 -7.63 -41.70 3.20
C GLY A 5 -8.21 -40.37 3.70
N ALA A 6 -7.67 -39.86 4.81
CA ALA A 6 -8.02 -38.54 5.31
C ALA A 6 -7.42 -37.46 4.38
N PRO A 7 -8.21 -36.48 3.91
CA PRO A 7 -7.68 -35.37 3.15
C PRO A 7 -6.82 -34.50 4.07
N LEU A 8 -5.53 -34.40 3.78
CA LEU A 8 -4.61 -33.46 4.40
C LEU A 8 -5.01 -32.05 3.95
N LEU A 9 -5.65 -31.29 4.84
CA LEU A 9 -5.80 -29.85 4.68
C LEU A 9 -4.40 -29.22 4.77
N ALA A 10 -3.80 -28.92 3.62
CA ALA A 10 -2.62 -28.09 3.57
C ALA A 10 -3.02 -26.67 4.02
N ALA A 11 -2.76 -26.36 5.29
CA ALA A 11 -2.84 -24.98 5.77
C ALA A 11 -1.77 -24.17 5.01
N CYS A 12 -2.19 -23.19 4.22
CA CYS A 12 -1.26 -22.23 3.62
C CYS A 12 -0.45 -21.59 4.75
N LYS A 13 0.87 -21.72 4.67
CA LYS A 13 1.75 -21.00 5.60
C LYS A 13 1.57 -19.49 5.34
N PRO A 14 1.49 -18.67 6.40
CA PRO A 14 1.47 -17.22 6.22
C PRO A 14 2.73 -16.77 5.51
N GLN A 15 2.58 -15.90 4.51
CA GLN A 15 3.68 -15.23 3.84
C GLN A 15 4.24 -14.15 4.77
N ASN A 16 5.56 -14.08 4.89
CA ASN A 16 6.26 -13.20 5.84
C ASN A 16 7.26 -12.25 5.17
N GLU A 17 7.25 -12.20 3.84
CA GLU A 17 8.06 -11.34 3.00
C GLU A 17 7.31 -11.01 1.70
N GLY A 18 7.61 -9.89 1.08
CA GLY A 18 7.01 -9.45 -0.18
C GLY A 18 5.54 -9.01 -0.07
N PRO A 19 5.00 -8.51 -1.20
CA PRO A 19 3.59 -8.15 -1.32
C PRO A 19 2.71 -9.40 -1.45
N GLU A 20 1.44 -9.27 -1.12
CA GLU A 20 0.43 -10.31 -1.32
C GLU A 20 -0.56 -9.92 -2.41
N ASP A 21 -1.35 -10.89 -2.89
CA ASP A 21 -2.44 -10.59 -3.80
C ASP A 21 -3.56 -9.84 -3.05
N ILE A 22 -4.08 -8.80 -3.70
CA ILE A 22 -5.27 -8.08 -3.23
C ILE A 22 -6.51 -8.71 -3.84
N ARG A 23 -7.52 -8.97 -3.00
CA ARG A 23 -8.86 -9.34 -3.48
C ARG A 23 -9.62 -8.08 -3.87
N TRP A 24 -9.39 -7.64 -5.10
CA TRP A 24 -9.99 -6.44 -5.67
C TRP A 24 -11.51 -6.42 -5.49
N GLY A 25 -12.05 -5.27 -5.08
CA GLY A 25 -13.48 -5.12 -4.84
C GLY A 25 -13.99 -5.76 -3.55
N ARG A 26 -13.10 -6.25 -2.67
CA ARG A 26 -13.47 -6.92 -1.40
C ARG A 26 -12.63 -6.49 -0.21
N GLU A 27 -11.32 -6.36 -0.40
CA GLU A 27 -10.42 -5.89 0.66
C GLU A 27 -10.48 -4.38 0.80
N THR A 28 -10.29 -3.89 2.02
CA THR A 28 -10.41 -2.49 2.38
C THR A 28 -9.04 -1.90 2.69
N CYS A 29 -8.85 -0.64 2.32
CA CYS A 29 -7.69 0.14 2.67
C CYS A 29 -7.59 0.31 4.20
N ALA A 30 -6.37 0.15 4.75
CA ALA A 30 -6.12 0.16 6.19
C ALA A 30 -6.26 1.54 6.85
N ILE A 31 -6.30 2.64 6.08
CA ILE A 31 -6.49 3.99 6.63
C ILE A 31 -7.87 4.56 6.33
N CYS A 32 -8.33 4.54 5.07
CA CYS A 32 -9.60 5.16 4.70
C CYS A 32 -10.81 4.22 4.80
N GLY A 33 -10.59 2.90 4.93
CA GLY A 33 -11.66 1.89 5.00
C GLY A 33 -12.39 1.64 3.67
N MET A 34 -12.04 2.36 2.60
CA MET A 34 -12.63 2.19 1.27
C MET A 34 -12.18 0.87 0.64
N ILE A 35 -12.99 0.34 -0.28
CA ILE A 35 -12.67 -0.89 -1.01
C ILE A 35 -11.55 -0.63 -2.01
N ILE A 36 -10.48 -1.42 -1.92
CA ILE A 36 -9.36 -1.38 -2.88
C ILE A 36 -9.84 -1.90 -4.23
N SER A 37 -9.99 -0.99 -5.19
CA SER A 37 -10.65 -1.26 -6.47
C SER A 37 -9.78 -1.01 -7.69
N ASP A 38 -8.82 -0.07 -7.62
CA ASP A 38 -7.93 0.25 -8.72
C ASP A 38 -6.52 -0.31 -8.48
N PRO A 39 -6.08 -1.32 -9.25
CA PRO A 39 -4.78 -1.93 -9.06
C PRO A 39 -3.62 -1.05 -9.51
N HIS A 40 -3.83 0.11 -10.17
CA HIS A 40 -2.73 0.98 -10.60
C HIS A 40 -2.21 1.91 -9.49
N TYR A 41 -2.99 2.06 -8.41
CA TYR A 41 -2.66 2.94 -7.28
C TYR A 41 -2.42 2.20 -5.97
N ALA A 42 -2.68 0.88 -5.96
CA ALA A 42 -2.58 0.10 -4.75
C ALA A 42 -1.15 0.04 -4.21
N ALA A 43 -1.06 0.07 -2.88
CA ALA A 43 0.19 -0.03 -2.15
C ALA A 43 0.07 -1.03 -1.00
N GLU A 44 1.21 -1.57 -0.58
CA GLU A 44 1.29 -2.44 0.59
C GLU A 44 2.51 -2.11 1.44
N ILE A 45 2.35 -2.19 2.75
CA ILE A 45 3.45 -2.04 3.70
C ILE A 45 3.50 -3.27 4.59
N ARG A 46 4.67 -3.89 4.67
CA ARG A 46 4.97 -4.96 5.63
C ARG A 46 5.94 -4.46 6.66
N GLY A 47 5.58 -4.52 7.94
CA GLY A 47 6.43 -3.98 9.02
C GLY A 47 5.95 -4.37 10.40
N GLY A 48 6.53 -3.73 11.42
CA GLY A 48 6.27 -4.07 12.82
C GLY A 48 6.92 -5.38 13.26
N THR A 49 6.80 -5.69 14.55
CA THR A 49 7.45 -6.86 15.17
C THR A 49 6.96 -8.20 14.62
N ASP A 50 5.74 -8.25 14.08
CA ASP A 50 5.11 -9.44 13.53
C ASP A 50 5.17 -9.51 11.99
N LYS A 51 5.75 -8.50 11.33
CA LYS A 51 5.77 -8.35 9.87
C LYS A 51 4.36 -8.39 9.26
N HIS A 52 3.39 -7.76 9.93
CA HIS A 52 2.04 -7.61 9.42
C HIS A 52 2.03 -6.85 8.09
N LEU A 53 1.19 -7.28 7.15
CA LEU A 53 0.99 -6.63 5.85
C LEU A 53 -0.30 -5.80 5.87
N SER A 54 -0.16 -4.50 5.67
CA SER A 54 -1.28 -3.57 5.49
C SER A 54 -1.39 -3.16 4.03
N LYS A 55 -2.64 -2.99 3.55
CA LYS A 55 -2.98 -2.75 2.15
C LYS A 55 -3.69 -1.41 1.99
N PHE A 56 -3.44 -0.73 0.88
CA PHE A 56 -3.90 0.63 0.63
C PHE A 56 -4.38 0.77 -0.82
N ASP A 57 -5.37 1.62 -1.05
CA ASP A 57 -5.90 1.96 -2.38
C ASP A 57 -5.22 3.18 -3.01
N ASP A 58 -4.35 3.87 -2.27
CA ASP A 58 -3.54 4.99 -2.74
C ASP A 58 -2.17 4.99 -2.04
N ILE A 59 -1.14 5.52 -2.71
CA ILE A 59 0.19 5.69 -2.10
C ILE A 59 0.17 6.73 -0.98
N GLY A 60 -0.68 7.76 -1.09
CA GLY A 60 -0.78 8.76 -0.05
C GLY A 60 -1.33 8.19 1.26
N ASP A 61 -2.30 7.30 1.16
CA ASP A 61 -2.85 6.52 2.27
C ASP A 61 -1.76 5.72 3.00
N ALA A 62 -0.94 5.00 2.24
CA ALA A 62 0.17 4.21 2.77
C ALA A 62 1.22 5.07 3.49
N ILE A 63 1.54 6.25 2.95
CA ILE A 63 2.50 7.19 3.56
C ILE A 63 1.96 7.74 4.88
N ILE A 64 0.73 8.26 4.90
CA ILE A 64 0.15 8.82 6.13
C ILE A 64 0.00 7.73 7.19
N TRP A 65 -0.43 6.53 6.80
CA TRP A 65 -0.52 5.40 7.71
C TRP A 65 0.83 5.04 8.31
N LEU A 66 1.89 5.00 7.48
CA LEU A 66 3.24 4.69 7.94
C LEU A 66 3.77 5.75 8.91
N GLU A 67 3.50 7.03 8.66
CA GLU A 67 3.97 8.13 9.52
C GLU A 67 3.44 8.06 10.95
N ALA A 68 2.30 7.40 11.17
CA ALA A 68 1.70 7.19 12.48
C ALA A 68 2.23 5.95 13.21
N GLN A 69 3.09 5.13 12.58
CA GLN A 69 3.64 3.95 13.21
C GLN A 69 4.89 4.30 14.03
N ASP A 70 4.99 3.80 15.26
CA ASP A 70 6.18 3.97 16.12
C ASP A 70 7.45 3.34 15.52
N TRP A 71 7.27 2.39 14.60
CA TRP A 71 8.34 1.67 13.93
C TRP A 71 8.65 2.19 12.52
N LYS A 72 8.12 3.34 12.11
CA LYS A 72 8.21 3.86 10.74
C LYS A 72 9.62 4.02 10.15
N ASP A 73 10.63 4.14 11.01
CA ASP A 73 12.04 4.27 10.63
C ASP A 73 12.78 2.91 10.61
N ASP A 74 12.08 1.80 10.82
CA ASP A 74 12.68 0.46 10.82
C ASP A 74 13.16 0.08 9.40
N PRO A 75 14.45 -0.24 9.19
CA PRO A 75 14.97 -0.63 7.89
C PRO A 75 14.40 -1.96 7.35
N ALA A 76 13.73 -2.76 8.19
CA ALA A 76 13.09 -4.01 7.79
C ALA A 76 11.73 -3.80 7.10
N ILE A 77 11.22 -2.57 7.01
CA ILE A 77 9.94 -2.27 6.36
C ILE A 77 10.03 -2.54 4.85
N GLU A 78 9.16 -3.39 4.37
CA GLU A 78 8.92 -3.55 2.94
C GLU A 78 7.78 -2.64 2.51
N PHE A 79 7.99 -1.87 1.43
CA PHE A 79 6.99 -0.94 0.92
C PHE A 79 6.85 -1.14 -0.58
N TRP A 80 5.69 -1.62 -0.98
CA TRP A 80 5.36 -1.98 -2.34
C TRP A 80 4.31 -1.05 -2.92
N VAL A 81 4.45 -0.73 -4.20
CA VAL A 81 3.46 -0.01 -5.01
C VAL A 81 3.23 -0.73 -6.32
N ARG A 82 2.02 -0.65 -6.85
CA ARG A 82 1.75 -1.14 -8.19
C ARG A 82 2.32 -0.20 -9.23
N ASP A 83 2.91 -0.77 -10.26
CA ASP A 83 3.29 -0.05 -11.45
C ASP A 83 2.06 0.50 -12.16
N TYR A 84 1.95 1.81 -12.27
CA TYR A 84 0.81 2.49 -12.88
C TYR A 84 0.64 2.13 -14.36
N ASP A 85 1.73 1.87 -15.09
CA ASP A 85 1.62 1.60 -16.53
C ASP A 85 1.07 0.19 -16.82
N THR A 86 1.28 -0.77 -15.91
CA THR A 86 0.86 -2.17 -16.11
C THR A 86 -0.26 -2.63 -15.17
N GLY A 87 -0.43 -1.98 -14.03
CA GLY A 87 -1.38 -2.36 -12.99
C GLY A 87 -1.19 -3.78 -12.44
N THR A 88 -0.05 -4.42 -12.73
CA THR A 88 0.20 -5.86 -12.48
C THR A 88 1.52 -6.16 -11.81
N LYS A 89 2.53 -5.32 -11.98
CA LYS A 89 3.84 -5.47 -11.36
C LYS A 89 3.89 -4.74 -10.01
N TRP A 90 4.46 -5.39 -9.01
CA TRP A 90 4.84 -4.75 -7.75
C TRP A 90 6.25 -4.17 -7.85
N LEU A 91 6.42 -2.95 -7.35
CA LEU A 91 7.66 -2.20 -7.34
C LEU A 91 8.02 -1.81 -5.90
N ASP A 92 9.32 -1.73 -5.59
CA ASP A 92 9.79 -1.13 -4.34
C ASP A 92 9.51 0.38 -4.39
N ALA A 93 8.60 0.84 -3.52
CA ALA A 93 8.11 2.23 -3.48
C ALA A 93 9.25 3.25 -3.36
N ARG A 94 10.35 2.88 -2.69
CA ARG A 94 11.47 3.79 -2.43
C ARG A 94 12.46 3.88 -3.60
N LYS A 95 12.30 3.06 -4.63
CA LYS A 95 13.23 2.93 -5.77
C LYS A 95 12.64 3.33 -7.11
N VAL A 96 11.45 3.90 -7.12
CA VAL A 96 10.72 4.28 -8.34
C VAL A 96 10.39 5.76 -8.39
N PHE A 97 9.77 6.18 -9.48
CA PHE A 97 9.39 7.55 -9.72
C PHE A 97 7.88 7.71 -9.63
N TYR A 98 7.42 8.93 -9.37
CA TYR A 98 6.01 9.23 -9.18
C TYR A 98 5.57 10.34 -10.12
N ARG A 99 4.63 10.03 -11.01
CA ARG A 99 3.96 11.04 -11.85
C ARG A 99 2.97 11.82 -10.99
N GLY A 100 3.13 13.13 -10.94
CA GLY A 100 2.24 14.04 -10.21
C GLY A 100 1.06 14.54 -11.05
N GLY A 101 0.05 15.11 -10.40
CA GLY A 101 -1.14 15.69 -11.07
C GLY A 101 -2.15 14.65 -11.56
N MET A 102 -2.08 13.44 -11.01
CA MET A 102 -2.99 12.35 -11.32
C MET A 102 -4.32 12.53 -10.59
N VAL A 103 -5.41 11.96 -11.13
CA VAL A 103 -6.64 11.77 -10.37
C VAL A 103 -6.55 10.39 -9.74
N THR A 104 -6.31 10.34 -8.43
CA THR A 104 -6.11 9.08 -7.68
C THR A 104 -7.30 8.80 -6.77
N PRO A 105 -7.51 7.53 -6.32
CA PRO A 105 -8.69 7.15 -5.53
C PRO A 105 -8.90 8.03 -4.29
N MET A 106 -7.80 8.45 -3.65
CA MET A 106 -7.83 9.21 -2.40
C MET A 106 -7.31 10.65 -2.53
N ASP A 107 -7.19 11.15 -3.77
CA ASP A 107 -6.87 12.55 -4.11
C ASP A 107 -5.48 13.05 -3.68
N TYR A 108 -4.50 12.14 -3.52
CA TYR A 108 -3.10 12.52 -3.26
C TYR A 108 -2.31 12.87 -4.52
N GLY A 109 -2.76 12.40 -5.69
CA GLY A 109 -2.28 12.91 -6.97
C GLY A 109 -1.01 12.27 -7.53
N PHE A 110 -0.60 11.10 -7.02
CA PHE A 110 0.63 10.42 -7.42
C PHE A 110 0.39 9.00 -7.96
N ALA A 111 1.06 8.68 -9.06
CA ALA A 111 1.10 7.33 -9.65
C ALA A 111 2.54 6.83 -9.77
N ALA A 112 2.83 5.60 -9.34
CA ALA A 112 4.17 5.03 -9.38
C ALA A 112 4.52 4.52 -10.80
N VAL A 113 5.71 4.85 -11.30
CA VAL A 113 6.22 4.40 -12.60
C VAL A 113 7.68 3.95 -12.46
N GLU A 114 8.05 2.88 -13.16
CA GLU A 114 9.40 2.30 -13.06
C GLU A 114 10.49 3.19 -13.69
N LEU A 115 10.16 3.89 -14.78
CA LEU A 115 11.09 4.72 -15.52
C LEU A 115 10.85 6.22 -15.24
N PRO A 116 11.92 7.01 -15.10
CA PRO A 116 11.79 8.45 -14.90
C PRO A 116 11.31 9.14 -16.18
N ALA A 117 10.52 10.20 -16.00
CA ALA A 117 10.13 11.12 -17.04
C ALA A 117 10.18 12.57 -16.52
N SER A 118 10.04 13.56 -17.42
CA SER A 118 10.14 14.98 -17.07
C SER A 118 9.08 15.47 -16.09
N ASP A 119 7.98 14.74 -15.96
CA ASP A 119 6.82 15.00 -15.10
C ASP A 119 6.82 14.13 -13.82
N THR A 120 7.93 13.43 -13.54
CA THR A 120 8.04 12.55 -12.38
C THR A 120 8.96 13.12 -11.30
N VAL A 121 8.68 12.76 -10.05
CA VAL A 121 9.50 13.07 -8.88
C VAL A 121 9.98 11.79 -8.19
N GLY A 122 11.00 11.90 -7.34
CA GLY A 122 11.45 10.79 -6.50
C GLY A 122 10.54 10.52 -5.31
N TYR A 123 10.76 9.39 -4.64
CA TYR A 123 10.01 8.99 -3.43
C TYR A 123 10.01 10.07 -2.33
N ASP A 124 11.16 10.67 -2.03
CA ASP A 124 11.27 11.65 -0.94
C ASP A 124 10.44 12.92 -1.22
N ASP A 125 10.49 13.42 -2.45
CA ASP A 125 9.71 14.59 -2.88
C ASP A 125 8.21 14.30 -2.83
N MET A 126 7.79 13.13 -3.31
CA MET A 126 6.41 12.66 -3.23
C MET A 126 5.95 12.53 -1.77
N ARG A 127 6.75 11.88 -0.92
CA ARG A 127 6.45 11.70 0.51
C ARG A 127 6.30 13.04 1.21
N ILE A 128 7.19 13.99 0.97
CA ILE A 128 7.08 15.36 1.53
C ILE A 128 5.80 16.03 1.07
N ALA A 129 5.44 15.91 -0.22
CA ALA A 129 4.21 16.49 -0.76
C ALA A 129 2.96 15.88 -0.11
N VAL A 130 2.91 14.55 0.05
CA VAL A 130 1.81 13.84 0.72
C VAL A 130 1.69 14.26 2.18
N ILE A 131 2.78 14.27 2.95
CA ILE A 131 2.76 14.66 4.37
C ILE A 131 2.29 16.11 4.52
N LYS A 132 2.71 17.00 3.63
CA LYS A 132 2.26 18.39 3.62
C LYS A 132 0.77 18.52 3.27
N HIS A 133 0.27 17.64 2.41
CA HIS A 133 -1.14 17.59 2.06
C HIS A 133 -2.00 17.11 3.25
N GLY A 134 -1.48 16.13 4.00
CA GLY A 134 -2.17 15.54 5.14
C GLY A 134 -3.34 14.66 4.72
N LEU A 135 -4.22 14.32 5.67
CA LEU A 135 -5.39 13.48 5.41
C LEU A 135 -6.37 14.17 4.45
N THR A 136 -6.79 13.45 3.40
CA THR A 136 -7.85 13.89 2.49
C THR A 136 -9.23 13.54 3.02
N LEU A 137 -10.27 14.22 2.51
CA LEU A 137 -11.68 13.97 2.86
C LEU A 137 -12.11 12.51 2.68
N GLY A 138 -11.49 11.76 1.77
CA GLY A 138 -11.73 10.33 1.64
C GLY A 138 -11.18 9.52 2.82
N CYS A 139 -10.01 9.88 3.33
CA CYS A 139 -9.37 9.22 4.49
C CYS A 139 -10.08 9.51 5.81
N LEU A 140 -10.62 10.72 5.91
CA LEU A 140 -11.42 11.21 7.01
C LEU A 140 -12.65 10.33 7.34
N GLN A 141 -13.09 9.44 6.45
CA GLN A 141 -14.29 8.63 6.67
C GLN A 141 -14.01 7.32 7.39
N GLY A 142 -12.78 6.79 7.34
CA GLY A 142 -12.42 5.49 7.92
C GLY A 142 -11.37 5.50 9.02
N ALA A 143 -10.61 6.59 9.19
CA ALA A 143 -9.61 6.68 10.24
C ALA A 143 -10.27 6.94 11.61
N GLU A 144 -10.01 6.09 12.62
CA GLU A 144 -10.14 6.53 14.01
C GLU A 144 -9.08 7.62 14.26
N TYR A 145 -9.52 8.87 14.11
CA TYR A 145 -8.73 10.09 13.98
C TYR A 145 -7.71 10.37 15.08
N GLU A 146 -7.89 9.83 16.28
CA GLU A 146 -7.08 10.22 17.44
C GLU A 146 -5.59 9.88 17.24
N GLN A 147 -5.28 8.83 16.48
CA GLN A 147 -3.90 8.38 16.22
C GLN A 147 -3.22 9.11 15.05
N TYR A 148 -3.96 9.90 14.26
CA TYR A 148 -3.47 10.60 13.06
C TYR A 148 -3.59 12.14 13.17
N ARG A 149 -3.91 12.66 14.36
CA ARG A 149 -3.93 14.10 14.69
C ARG A 149 -2.56 14.64 15.09
#